data_AF-A0A1Z5IWL9-F1
#
_entry.id   AF-A0A1Z5IWL9-F1
#
_cell.length_a   1.000
_cell.length_b   1.000
_cell.length_c   1.000
_cell.angle_alpha   90.00
_cell.angle_beta   90.00
_cell.angle_gamma   90.00
#
_symmetry.space_group_name_H-M   'P 1'
#
loop_
_entity.id
_entity.type
_entity.pdbx_description
1 polymer ?
#
loop_
_entity_poly.entity_id
_entity_poly.type
_entity_poly.pdbx_seq_one_letter_code
_entity_poly.pdbx_strand_id
1 'polypeptide(L)'
;MKKIILSLVIIVSSLLFPITVQAATVHVNHISRGSWSMGCNVTTSGNKITGIRDLSIKVSSGSVTNKQAYLKSGSAKIQFTRHLNLLTYHSSAIIKIKNGKLYVTAN
;
A
#
# COMPACT_ATOMS: atom_id res chain seq x y z
N MET A 1 -24.38 16.37 -44.52
CA MET A 1 -24.51 17.04 -43.21
C MET A 1 -24.70 16.06 -42.04
N LYS A 2 -25.66 15.11 -42.08
CA LYS A 2 -25.90 14.15 -40.98
C LYS A 2 -24.66 13.35 -40.50
N LYS A 3 -23.77 12.94 -41.42
CA LYS A 3 -22.56 12.17 -41.08
C LYS A 3 -21.52 12.95 -40.26
N ILE A 4 -21.40 14.26 -40.50
CA ILE A 4 -20.41 15.12 -39.82
C ILE A 4 -20.81 15.35 -38.36
N ILE A 5 -22.11 15.52 -38.11
CA ILE A 5 -22.67 15.71 -36.77
C ILE A 5 -22.45 14.44 -35.93
N LEU A 6 -22.66 13.27 -36.52
CA LEU A 6 -22.49 11.99 -35.81
C LEU A 6 -21.02 11.76 -35.40
N SER A 7 -20.07 12.10 -36.26
CA SER A 7 -18.63 12.01 -35.95
C SER A 7 -18.21 12.94 -34.82
N LEU A 8 -18.77 14.15 -34.77
CA LEU A 8 -18.47 15.13 -33.71
C LEU A 8 -18.98 14.69 -32.33
N VAL A 9 -20.16 14.07 -32.27
CA VAL A 9 -20.73 13.54 -31.02
C VAL A 9 -19.89 12.41 -30.44
N ILE A 10 -19.34 11.54 -31.31
CA ILE A 10 -18.47 10.44 -30.89
C ILE A 10 -17.16 10.97 -30.32
N ILE A 11 -16.54 11.96 -30.97
CA ILE A 11 -15.28 12.57 -30.52
C ILE A 11 -15.48 13.26 -29.16
N VAL A 12 -16.52 14.08 -29.00
CA VAL A 12 -16.81 14.78 -27.74
C VAL A 12 -17.12 13.79 -26.61
N SER A 13 -17.85 12.72 -26.90
CA SER A 13 -18.14 11.67 -25.90
C SER A 13 -16.88 10.93 -25.46
N SER A 14 -15.93 10.68 -26.36
CA SER A 14 -14.68 9.98 -26.04
C SER A 14 -13.69 10.81 -25.20
N LEU A 15 -13.75 12.14 -25.29
CA LEU A 15 -12.92 13.07 -24.51
C LEU A 15 -13.42 13.30 -23.07
N LEU A 16 -14.66 12.89 -22.76
CA LEU A 16 -15.30 13.13 -21.45
C LEU A 16 -15.03 12.03 -20.41
N PHE A 17 -14.31 10.96 -20.77
CA PHE A 17 -13.94 9.91 -19.82
C PHE A 17 -12.50 10.14 -19.34
N PRO A 18 -12.28 10.84 -18.21
CA PRO A 18 -10.97 10.86 -17.61
C PRO A 18 -10.57 9.41 -17.31
N ILE A 19 -9.43 9.00 -17.88
CA ILE A 19 -8.80 7.71 -17.62
C ILE A 19 -8.33 7.74 -16.17
N THR A 20 -9.24 7.42 -15.24
CA THR A 20 -8.92 7.37 -13.82
C THR A 20 -8.03 6.16 -13.62
N VAL A 21 -6.77 6.42 -13.24
CA VAL A 21 -5.75 5.38 -13.08
C VAL A 21 -6.30 4.22 -12.25
N GLN A 22 -6.41 3.08 -12.94
CA GLN A 22 -6.82 1.78 -12.43
C GLN A 22 -5.97 1.39 -11.22
N ALA A 23 -6.57 0.69 -10.27
CA ALA A 23 -5.87 0.26 -9.07
C ALA A 23 -4.51 -0.40 -9.39
N ALA A 24 -3.46 -0.02 -8.68
CA ALA A 24 -2.13 -0.60 -8.84
C ALA A 24 -1.80 -1.48 -7.63
N THR A 25 -1.14 -2.61 -7.84
CA THR A 25 -0.54 -3.40 -6.76
C THR A 25 0.96 -3.16 -6.76
N VAL A 26 1.52 -2.80 -5.61
CA VAL A 26 2.95 -2.52 -5.44
C VAL A 26 3.50 -3.43 -4.34
N HIS A 27 4.67 -4.00 -4.58
CA HIS A 27 5.40 -4.72 -3.55
C HIS A 27 6.18 -3.73 -2.69
N VAL A 28 5.94 -3.75 -1.37
CA VAL A 28 6.59 -2.89 -0.40
C VAL A 28 7.53 -3.74 0.45
N ASN A 29 8.81 -3.40 0.42
CA ASN A 29 9.82 -3.98 1.28
C ASN A 29 10.44 -2.88 2.17
N HIS A 30 10.59 -3.16 3.46
CA HIS A 30 11.21 -2.28 4.43
C HIS A 30 12.21 -3.07 5.27
N ILE A 31 13.42 -2.53 5.44
CA ILE A 31 14.48 -3.13 6.24
C ILE A 31 14.88 -2.12 7.32
N SER A 32 14.60 -2.47 8.57
CA SER A 32 15.09 -1.75 9.74
C SER A 32 16.49 -2.24 10.08
N ARG A 33 17.48 -1.35 10.10
CA ARG A 33 18.91 -1.66 10.27
C ARG A 33 19.14 -2.60 11.46
N GLY A 34 19.50 -3.85 11.17
CA GLY A 34 19.87 -4.87 12.16
C GLY A 34 18.74 -5.46 13.00
N SER A 35 17.49 -5.04 12.78
CA SER A 35 16.38 -5.32 13.72
C SER A 35 15.33 -6.25 13.12
N TRP A 36 14.74 -5.86 11.99
CA TRP A 36 13.70 -6.62 11.31
C TRP A 36 13.50 -6.14 9.88
N SER A 37 12.85 -6.97 9.08
CA SER A 37 12.42 -6.64 7.73
C SER A 37 10.95 -7.01 7.52
N MET A 38 10.27 -6.26 6.67
CA MET A 38 8.87 -6.48 6.34
C MET A 38 8.68 -6.41 4.83
N GLY A 39 7.94 -7.37 4.28
CA GLY A 39 7.48 -7.39 2.90
C GLY A 39 5.96 -7.53 2.84
N CYS A 40 5.29 -6.83 1.93
CA CYS A 40 3.87 -7.04 1.66
C CYS A 40 3.48 -6.46 0.30
N ASN A 41 2.36 -6.92 -0.25
CA ASN A 41 1.76 -6.32 -1.43
C ASN A 41 0.64 -5.37 -1.01
N VAL A 42 0.68 -4.13 -1.49
CA VAL A 42 -0.37 -3.13 -1.25
C VAL A 42 -1.09 -2.76 -2.53
N THR A 43 -2.41 -2.71 -2.49
CA THR A 43 -3.24 -2.23 -3.60
C THR A 43 -3.59 -0.78 -3.35
N THR A 44 -3.39 0.09 -4.34
CA THR A 44 -3.66 1.52 -4.29
C THR A 44 -4.72 1.92 -5.29
N SER A 45 -5.59 2.87 -4.92
CA SER A 45 -6.48 3.58 -5.83
C SER A 45 -6.41 5.08 -5.52
N GLY A 46 -5.89 5.87 -6.47
CA GLY A 46 -5.54 7.27 -6.22
C GLY A 46 -4.58 7.42 -5.03
N ASN A 47 -4.88 8.34 -4.12
CA ASN A 47 -4.11 8.57 -2.88
C ASN A 47 -4.60 7.73 -1.70
N LYS A 48 -5.09 6.51 -1.94
CA LYS A 48 -5.54 5.60 -0.88
C LYS A 48 -4.99 4.19 -1.10
N ILE A 49 -4.64 3.54 -0.01
CA ILE A 49 -4.43 2.09 0.03
C ILE A 49 -5.76 1.42 0.28
N THR A 50 -6.12 0.49 -0.60
CA THR A 50 -7.39 -0.23 -0.60
C THR A 50 -7.21 -1.71 -0.28
N GLY A 51 -5.99 -2.22 -0.27
CA GLY A 51 -5.71 -3.62 0.06
C GLY A 51 -4.29 -3.82 0.58
N ILE A 52 -4.13 -4.86 1.40
CA ILE A 52 -2.85 -5.38 1.85
C ILE A 52 -2.93 -6.91 1.87
N ARG A 53 -1.91 -7.58 1.34
CA ARG A 53 -1.81 -9.04 1.31
C ARG A 53 -0.34 -9.48 1.38
N ASP A 54 -0.16 -10.78 1.62
CA ASP A 54 1.17 -11.42 1.64
C ASP A 54 2.14 -10.79 2.63
N LEU A 55 1.63 -10.39 3.81
CA LEU A 55 2.46 -9.81 4.87
C LEU A 55 3.47 -10.83 5.39
N SER A 56 4.75 -10.51 5.18
CA SER A 56 5.89 -11.22 5.74
C SER A 56 6.66 -10.29 6.66
N ILE A 57 6.97 -10.77 7.86
CA ILE A 57 7.81 -10.06 8.83
C ILE A 57 8.87 -11.04 9.31
N LYS A 58 10.13 -10.63 9.19
CA LYS A 58 11.30 -11.38 9.63
C LYS A 58 12.10 -10.54 10.61
N VAL A 59 12.64 -11.18 11.64
CA VAL A 59 13.56 -10.56 12.60
C VAL A 59 14.95 -11.15 12.38
N SER A 60 15.99 -10.37 12.69
CA SER A 60 17.38 -10.84 12.61
C SER A 60 17.69 -11.91 13.67
N SER A 61 17.02 -11.84 14.82
CA SER A 61 17.13 -12.78 15.93
C SER A 61 15.78 -12.92 16.64
N GLY A 62 15.57 -14.04 17.33
CA GLY A 62 14.36 -14.31 18.10
C GLY A 62 13.12 -14.61 17.24
N SER A 63 11.95 -14.14 17.68
CA SER A 63 10.66 -14.49 17.04
C SER A 63 9.72 -13.29 16.88
N VAL A 64 8.68 -13.48 16.08
CA VAL A 64 7.61 -12.48 15.85
C VAL A 64 6.25 -13.09 16.15
N THR A 65 5.46 -12.41 16.98
CA THR A 65 4.06 -12.76 17.26
C THR A 65 3.14 -11.59 16.99
N ASN A 66 1.82 -11.80 17.14
CA ASN A 66 0.80 -10.75 17.04
C ASN A 66 0.85 -9.93 15.74
N LYS A 67 1.18 -10.59 14.62
CA LYS A 67 1.25 -9.97 13.30
C LYS A 67 -0.16 -9.59 12.85
N GLN A 68 -0.40 -8.29 12.69
CA GLN A 68 -1.68 -7.77 12.22
C GLN A 68 -1.45 -6.70 11.16
N ALA A 69 -2.28 -6.73 10.14
CA ALA A 69 -2.36 -5.71 9.10
C ALA A 69 -3.81 -5.27 8.97
N TYR A 70 -4.03 -3.96 8.95
CA TYR A 70 -5.37 -3.41 8.76
C TYR A 70 -5.31 -2.07 8.04
N LEU A 71 -6.40 -1.76 7.35
CA LEU A 71 -6.56 -0.48 6.67
C LEU A 71 -7.16 0.54 7.63
N LYS A 72 -6.58 1.74 7.70
CA LYS A 72 -7.12 2.85 8.47
C LYS A 72 -6.94 4.15 7.71
N SER A 73 -8.05 4.82 7.40
CA SER A 73 -8.06 6.14 6.74
C SER A 73 -7.26 6.17 5.42
N GLY A 74 -7.40 5.14 4.59
CA GLY A 74 -6.67 5.04 3.31
C GLY A 74 -5.18 4.73 3.43
N SER A 75 -4.71 4.32 4.61
CA SER A 75 -3.35 3.84 4.87
C SER A 75 -3.39 2.37 5.33
N ALA A 76 -2.31 1.63 5.10
CA ALA A 76 -2.13 0.31 5.71
C ALA A 76 -1.30 0.46 6.98
N LYS A 77 -1.81 -0.06 8.09
CA LYS A 77 -1.09 -0.14 9.36
C LYS A 77 -0.75 -1.59 9.65
N ILE A 78 0.48 -1.82 10.07
CA ILE A 78 1.03 -3.12 10.38
C ILE A 78 1.54 -3.05 11.81
N GLN A 79 1.16 -4.01 12.63
CA GLN A 79 1.55 -4.12 14.03
C GLN A 79 2.04 -5.53 14.29
N PHE A 80 3.09 -5.65 15.11
CA PHE A 80 3.67 -6.93 15.46
C PHE A 80 4.51 -6.79 16.72
N THR A 81 4.70 -7.92 17.40
CA THR A 81 5.56 -8.01 18.57
C THR A 81 6.82 -8.77 18.21
N ARG A 82 7.99 -8.20 18.50
CA ARG A 82 9.29 -8.86 18.37
C ARG A 82 9.74 -9.33 19.74
N HIS A 83 10.21 -10.57 19.82
CA HIS A 83 10.81 -11.15 21.01
C HIS A 83 12.29 -11.36 20.77
N LEU A 84 13.13 -10.70 21.54
CA LEU A 84 14.59 -10.82 21.50
C LEU A 84 15.05 -11.29 22.88
N ASN A 85 15.27 -12.60 23.01
CA ASN A 85 15.52 -13.26 24.29
C ASN A 85 14.40 -12.95 25.30
N LEU A 86 14.72 -12.29 26.41
CA LEU A 86 13.76 -11.88 27.45
C LEU A 86 13.08 -10.53 27.17
N LEU A 87 13.45 -9.84 26.08
CA LEU A 87 12.94 -8.52 25.76
C LEU A 87 11.81 -8.58 24.73
N THR A 88 10.71 -7.88 25.03
CA THR A 88 9.54 -7.76 24.15
C THR A 88 9.45 -6.35 23.59
N TYR A 89 9.37 -6.22 22.27
CA TYR A 89 9.23 -4.94 21.58
C TYR A 89 7.94 -4.91 20.76
N HIS A 90 7.11 -3.89 21.00
CA HIS A 90 5.95 -3.61 20.16
C HIS A 90 6.39 -2.71 19.01
N SER A 91 6.31 -3.24 17.80
CA SER A 91 6.70 -2.52 16.60
C SER A 91 5.51 -2.31 15.68
N SER A 92 5.58 -1.24 14.90
CA SER A 92 4.56 -0.90 13.94
C SER A 92 5.15 -0.27 12.69
N ALA A 93 4.48 -0.48 11.56
CA ALA A 93 4.76 0.21 10.32
C ALA A 93 3.47 0.79 9.75
N ILE A 94 3.58 1.93 9.09
CA ILE A 94 2.48 2.57 8.39
C ILE A 94 2.93 2.83 6.96
N ILE A 95 2.14 2.32 6.02
CA ILE A 95 2.29 2.55 4.59
C ILE A 95 1.22 3.56 4.19
N LYS A 96 1.62 4.63 3.51
CA LYS A 96 0.71 5.66 3.01
C LYS A 96 1.06 6.01 1.57
N ILE A 97 0.07 6.42 0.79
CA ILE A 97 0.30 7.05 -0.51
C ILE A 97 -0.16 8.51 -0.42
N LYS A 98 0.68 9.43 -0.88
CA LYS A 98 0.36 10.87 -0.95
C LYS A 98 0.99 11.45 -2.20
N ASN A 99 0.21 12.14 -3.01
CA ASN A 99 0.65 12.74 -4.28
C ASN A 99 1.37 11.73 -5.18
N GLY A 100 0.82 10.52 -5.31
CA GLY A 100 1.41 9.44 -6.11
C GLY A 100 2.68 8.81 -5.53
N LYS A 101 3.17 9.25 -4.37
CA LYS A 101 4.36 8.71 -3.70
C LYS A 101 3.98 7.80 -2.55
N LEU A 102 4.62 6.64 -2.46
CA LEU A 102 4.45 5.69 -1.37
C LEU A 102 5.47 6.00 -0.27
N TYR A 103 4.99 6.09 0.96
CA TYR A 103 5.77 6.36 2.16
C TYR A 103 5.62 5.20 3.12
N VAL A 104 6.73 4.76 3.70
CA VAL A 104 6.76 3.76 4.78
C VAL A 104 7.40 4.41 6.00
N THR A 105 6.70 4.38 7.13
CA THR A 105 7.20 4.86 8.42
C THR A 105 7.11 3.74 9.43
N ALA A 106 8.14 3.53 10.22
CA ALA A 106 8.22 2.42 11.17
C ALA A 106 8.72 2.89 12.53
N ASN A 107 8.16 2.30 13.61
CA ASN A 107 8.51 2.53 15.01
C ASN A 107 8.70 1.18 15.73
#